data_AF-A0A970DZ80-F1
#
_entry.id   AF-A0A970DZ80-F1
#
_cell.length_a   1.000
_cell.length_b   1.000
_cell.length_c   1.000
_cell.angle_alpha   90.00
_cell.angle_beta   90.00
_cell.angle_gamma   90.00
#
_symmetry.space_group_name_H-M   'P 1'
#
loop_
_entity.id
_entity.type
_entity.pdbx_description
1 polymer ?
#
loop_
_entity_poly.entity_id
_entity_poly.type
_entity_poly.pdbx_seq_one_letter_code
_entity_poly.pdbx_strand_id
1 'polypeptide(L)'
;MEFGLVSVIPPALAIILALVTKKVIPSLLAGILSGALILSHWNPITAITYTVSTLWENVTDSWNLAILAFLVLLGILVSLVNLAGGSARYGEWAQRRIKSRAGSQFATFILGILIFIDDYFNCLTVGTVMRPVTDKFKVSRAKLAYIIDST
;
A
#
# COMPACT_ATOMS: atom_id res chain seq x y z
N MET A 1 -25.08 4.43 20.26
CA MET A 1 -25.97 4.09 19.14
C MET A 1 -25.49 2.77 18.58
N GLU A 2 -26.28 1.70 18.69
CA GLU A 2 -25.92 0.42 18.06
C GLU A 2 -26.32 0.48 16.58
N PHE A 3 -25.34 0.69 15.70
CA PHE A 3 -25.56 0.72 14.25
C PHE A 3 -25.76 -0.68 13.64
N GLY A 4 -25.84 -1.74 14.47
CA GLY A 4 -26.20 -3.10 14.09
C GLY A 4 -25.60 -3.55 12.74
N LEU A 5 -26.45 -4.16 11.90
CA LEU A 5 -26.09 -4.61 10.54
C LEU A 5 -25.82 -3.45 9.57
N VAL A 6 -26.31 -2.24 9.85
CA VAL A 6 -26.14 -1.06 8.97
C VAL A 6 -24.67 -0.62 8.92
N SER A 7 -23.89 -0.90 9.98
CA SER A 7 -22.45 -0.63 10.02
C SER A 7 -21.61 -1.41 9.00
N VAL A 8 -22.13 -2.53 8.47
CA VAL A 8 -21.46 -3.36 7.47
C VAL A 8 -21.65 -2.81 6.04
N ILE A 9 -22.65 -1.94 5.84
CA ILE A 9 -22.96 -1.39 4.51
C ILE A 9 -21.77 -0.63 3.91
N PRO A 10 -21.10 0.31 4.60
CA PRO A 10 -19.98 1.04 4.03
C PRO A 10 -18.81 0.17 3.55
N PRO A 11 -18.26 -0.76 4.36
CA PRO A 11 -17.16 -1.63 3.90
C PRO A 11 -17.62 -2.60 2.80
N ALA A 12 -18.83 -3.17 2.90
CA ALA A 12 -19.34 -4.06 1.86
C ALA A 12 -19.50 -3.34 0.52
N LEU A 13 -20.07 -2.13 0.54
CA LEU A 13 -20.24 -1.30 -0.65
C LEU A 13 -18.88 -0.96 -1.28
N ALA A 14 -17.89 -0.56 -0.47
CA ALA A 14 -16.55 -0.26 -0.95
C ALA A 14 -15.89 -1.47 -1.63
N ILE A 15 -15.98 -2.66 -1.01
CA ILE A 15 -15.39 -3.90 -1.55
C ILE A 15 -16.09 -4.30 -2.86
N ILE A 16 -17.42 -4.34 -2.87
CA ILE A 16 -18.20 -4.76 -4.05
C ILE A 16 -17.93 -3.80 -5.22
N LEU A 17 -17.96 -2.49 -4.97
CA LEU A 17 -17.67 -1.50 -6.00
C LEU A 17 -16.23 -1.62 -6.49
N ALA A 18 -15.25 -1.86 -5.61
CA ALA A 18 -13.85 -2.02 -6.02
C ALA A 18 -13.67 -3.24 -6.92
N LEU A 19 -14.36 -4.35 -6.61
CA LEU A 19 -14.29 -5.58 -7.39
C LEU A 19 -14.96 -5.45 -8.76
N VAL A 20 -16.11 -4.77 -8.85
CA VAL A 20 -16.89 -4.59 -10.09
C VAL A 20 -16.28 -3.50 -10.98
N THR A 21 -16.03 -2.31 -10.42
CA THR A 21 -15.55 -1.16 -11.19
C THR A 21 -14.07 -1.22 -11.53
N LYS A 22 -13.31 -2.07 -10.81
CA LYS A 22 -11.83 -2.12 -10.86
C LYS A 22 -11.18 -0.77 -10.56
N LYS A 23 -11.89 0.15 -9.90
CA LYS A 23 -11.42 1.49 -9.52
C LYS A 23 -11.49 1.64 -8.00
N VAL A 24 -10.36 1.44 -7.33
CA VAL A 24 -10.30 1.42 -5.85
C VAL A 24 -10.67 2.77 -5.25
N ILE A 25 -10.08 3.88 -5.74
CA ILE A 25 -10.29 5.22 -5.17
C ILE A 25 -11.77 5.66 -5.20
N PRO A 26 -12.48 5.62 -6.35
CA PRO A 26 -13.91 5.92 -6.38
C PRO A 26 -14.75 5.00 -5.48
N SER A 27 -14.36 3.74 -5.35
CA SER A 27 -15.10 2.75 -4.55
C SER A 27 -14.94 3.02 -3.05
N LEU A 28 -13.74 3.38 -2.61
CA LEU A 28 -13.48 3.81 -1.24
C LEU A 28 -14.25 5.10 -0.91
N LEU A 29 -14.26 6.07 -1.82
CA LEU A 29 -15.01 7.32 -1.63
C LEU A 29 -16.51 7.05 -1.48
N ALA A 30 -17.08 6.17 -2.32
CA ALA A 30 -18.48 5.76 -2.20
C ALA A 30 -18.78 5.07 -0.85
N GLY A 31 -17.86 4.22 -0.38
CA GLY A 31 -17.93 3.64 0.97
C GLY A 31 -17.95 4.70 2.06
N ILE A 32 -17.00 5.65 2.06
CA ILE A 32 -16.93 6.74 3.03
C ILE A 32 -18.21 7.58 3.03
N LEU A 33 -18.70 7.97 1.84
CA LEU A 33 -19.94 8.73 1.70
C LEU A 33 -21.16 7.96 2.24
N SER A 34 -21.22 6.64 2.02
CA SER A 34 -22.30 5.83 2.59
C SER A 34 -22.22 5.76 4.12
N GLY A 35 -21.03 5.69 4.70
CA GLY A 35 -20.81 5.76 6.15
C GLY A 35 -21.22 7.13 6.71
N ALA A 36 -20.80 8.20 6.06
CA ALA A 36 -21.18 9.56 6.43
C ALA A 36 -22.69 9.79 6.33
N LEU A 37 -23.37 9.17 5.37
CA LEU A 37 -24.82 9.24 5.21
C LEU A 37 -25.55 8.55 6.37
N ILE A 38 -25.05 7.39 6.81
CA ILE A 38 -25.59 6.68 7.98
C ILE A 38 -25.41 7.53 9.24
N LEU A 39 -24.23 8.13 9.44
CA LEU A 39 -23.93 9.00 10.58
C LEU A 39 -24.74 10.31 10.55
N SER A 40 -25.11 10.78 9.37
CA SER A 40 -25.87 12.04 9.17
C SER A 40 -27.39 11.82 9.07
N HIS A 41 -27.91 10.69 9.56
CA HIS A 41 -29.34 10.36 9.52
C HIS A 41 -29.98 10.49 8.12
N TRP A 42 -29.28 10.01 7.09
CA TRP A 42 -29.72 10.07 5.69
C TRP A 42 -29.84 11.47 5.08
N ASN A 43 -29.26 12.50 5.72
CA ASN A 43 -29.15 13.83 5.15
C ASN A 43 -27.91 13.93 4.23
N PRO A 44 -28.08 14.11 2.90
CA PRO A 44 -26.96 14.12 1.96
C PRO A 44 -26.09 15.37 2.07
N ILE A 45 -26.66 16.52 2.42
CA ILE A 45 -25.90 17.78 2.56
C ILE A 45 -24.97 17.66 3.77
N THR A 46 -25.52 17.22 4.90
CA THR A 46 -24.75 17.04 6.14
C THR A 46 -23.68 15.95 5.97
N ALA A 47 -23.99 14.86 5.26
CA ALA A 47 -23.03 13.79 4.98
C ALA A 47 -21.82 14.25 4.16
N ILE A 48 -22.05 15.09 3.14
CA ILE A 48 -20.96 15.67 2.35
C ILE A 48 -20.11 16.58 3.22
N THR A 49 -20.73 17.48 3.98
CA THR A 49 -19.98 18.39 4.86
C THR A 49 -19.17 17.62 5.91
N TYR A 50 -19.75 16.57 6.49
CA TYR A 50 -19.09 15.70 7.46
C TYR A 50 -17.90 14.96 6.83
N THR A 51 -18.08 14.42 5.62
CA THR A 51 -17.00 13.75 4.90
C THR A 51 -15.83 14.71 4.64
N VAL A 52 -16.12 15.92 4.17
CA VAL A 52 -15.09 16.93 3.88
C VAL A 52 -14.38 17.38 5.16
N SER A 53 -15.11 17.64 6.25
CA SER A 53 -14.49 18.03 7.53
C SER A 53 -13.62 16.91 8.09
N THR A 54 -14.11 15.67 8.09
CA THR A 54 -13.33 14.52 8.57
C THR A 54 -12.10 14.27 7.70
N LEU A 55 -12.20 14.41 6.37
CA LEU A 55 -11.02 14.31 5.50
C LEU A 55 -10.00 15.40 5.82
N TRP A 56 -10.44 16.64 6.03
CA TRP A 56 -9.56 17.74 6.39
C TRP A 56 -8.83 17.48 7.71
N GLU A 57 -9.58 17.09 8.74
CA GLU A 57 -9.02 16.73 10.06
C GLU A 57 -7.96 15.64 9.93
N ASN A 58 -8.26 14.54 9.22
CA ASN A 58 -7.31 13.43 9.01
C ASN A 58 -6.07 13.85 8.22
N VAL A 59 -6.20 14.74 7.23
CA VAL A 59 -5.05 15.26 6.47
C VAL A 59 -4.17 16.17 7.31
N THR A 60 -4.77 16.94 8.23
CA THR A 60 -4.04 17.86 9.12
C THR A 60 -3.55 17.21 10.41
N ASP A 61 -3.93 15.96 10.67
CA ASP A 61 -3.46 15.20 11.82
C ASP A 61 -1.93 15.07 11.76
N SER A 62 -1.26 15.48 12.85
CA SER A 62 0.20 15.49 12.95
C SER A 62 0.81 14.10 12.79
N TRP A 63 0.12 13.05 13.24
CA TRP A 63 0.56 11.67 13.08
C TRP A 63 0.49 11.23 11.61
N ASN A 64 -0.63 11.51 10.94
CA ASN A 64 -0.80 11.18 9.52
C ASN A 64 0.18 11.98 8.64
N LEU A 65 0.40 13.26 8.95
CA LEU A 65 1.41 14.08 8.29
C LEU A 65 2.83 13.55 8.51
N ALA A 66 3.16 13.07 9.71
CA ALA A 66 4.45 12.46 9.98
C ALA A 66 4.68 11.20 9.15
N ILE A 67 3.67 10.34 9.02
CA ILE A 67 3.73 9.15 8.14
C ILE A 67 3.91 9.60 6.68
N LEU A 68 3.11 10.54 6.19
CA LEU A 68 3.24 11.03 4.81
C LEU A 68 4.63 11.61 4.53
N ALA A 69 5.17 12.43 5.44
CA ALA A 69 6.51 12.96 5.33
C ALA A 69 7.56 11.86 5.32
N PHE A 70 7.43 10.87 6.22
CA PHE A 70 8.30 9.70 6.26
C PHE A 70 8.29 8.93 4.92
N LEU A 71 7.11 8.63 4.37
CA LEU A 71 6.97 7.93 3.08
C LEU A 71 7.59 8.71 1.92
N VAL A 72 7.43 10.03 1.89
CA VAL A 72 8.04 10.89 0.88
C VAL A 72 9.57 10.86 0.98
N LEU A 73 10.12 11.06 2.17
CA LEU A 73 11.56 11.02 2.41
C LEU A 73 12.16 9.66 2.02
N LEU A 74 11.44 8.60 2.33
CA LEU A 74 11.84 7.25 2.02
C LEU A 74 11.78 6.99 0.51
N GLY A 75 10.72 7.43 -0.16
CA GLY A 75 10.62 7.42 -1.62
C GLY A 75 11.79 8.13 -2.29
N ILE A 76 12.19 9.29 -1.76
CA ILE A 76 13.36 10.04 -2.22
C ILE A 76 14.65 9.24 -2.00
N LEU A 77 14.85 8.67 -0.82
CA LEU A 77 16.04 7.86 -0.50
C LEU A 77 16.16 6.65 -1.42
N VAL A 78 15.08 5.90 -1.60
CA VAL A 78 15.04 4.72 -2.48
C VAL A 78 15.28 5.12 -3.94
N SER A 79 14.69 6.24 -4.39
CA SER A 79 14.94 6.79 -5.72
C SER A 79 16.41 7.22 -5.91
N LEU A 80 17.02 7.85 -4.91
CA LEU A 80 18.44 8.22 -4.91
C LEU A 80 19.35 7.00 -5.01
N VAL A 81 19.08 5.94 -4.23
CA VAL A 81 19.85 4.69 -4.28
C VAL A 81 19.74 4.02 -5.65
N ASN A 82 18.54 4.03 -6.25
CA ASN A 82 18.35 3.55 -7.62
C ASN A 82 19.16 4.37 -8.62
N LEU A 83 19.09 5.70 -8.54
CA LEU A 83 19.75 6.60 -9.46
C LEU A 83 21.28 6.53 -9.35
N ALA A 84 21.79 6.35 -8.13
CA ALA A 84 23.21 6.11 -7.85
C ALA A 84 23.71 4.74 -8.35
N GLY A 85 22.83 3.89 -8.90
CA GLY A 85 23.16 2.56 -9.39
C GLY A 85 23.35 1.51 -8.28
N GLY A 86 22.98 1.83 -7.04
CA GLY A 86 23.09 0.93 -5.89
C GLY A 86 22.28 -0.34 -6.08
N SER A 87 21.02 -0.21 -6.51
CA SER A 87 20.12 -1.34 -6.77
C SER A 87 20.60 -2.23 -7.92
N ALA A 88 21.28 -1.66 -8.93
CA ALA A 88 21.84 -2.42 -10.04
C ALA A 88 23.07 -3.24 -9.61
N ARG A 89 24.01 -2.63 -8.87
CA ARG A 89 25.18 -3.34 -8.33
C ARG A 89 24.81 -4.37 -7.26
N TYR A 90 23.83 -4.04 -6.42
CA TYR A 90 23.23 -5.00 -5.48
C TYR A 90 22.61 -6.17 -6.24
N GLY A 91 21.89 -5.90 -7.33
CA GLY A 91 21.40 -6.90 -8.26
C GLY A 91 22.52 -7.82 -8.76
N GLU A 92 23.61 -7.28 -9.31
CA GLU A 92 24.74 -8.07 -9.79
C GLU A 92 25.42 -8.91 -8.70
N TRP A 93 25.64 -8.33 -7.51
CA TRP A 93 26.21 -9.04 -6.36
C TRP A 93 25.29 -10.19 -5.91
N ALA A 94 24.00 -9.90 -5.74
CA ALA A 94 23.00 -10.86 -5.33
C ALA A 94 22.90 -11.99 -6.36
N GLN A 95 23.02 -11.69 -7.65
CA GLN A 95 23.04 -12.67 -8.72
C GLN A 95 24.28 -13.59 -8.71
N ARG A 96 25.43 -13.13 -8.21
CA ARG A 96 26.62 -13.98 -8.06
C ARG A 96 26.49 -14.93 -6.88
N ARG A 97 25.80 -14.51 -5.81
CA ARG A 97 25.56 -15.28 -4.58
C ARG A 97 24.35 -16.21 -4.66
N ILE A 98 23.25 -15.75 -5.26
CA ILE A 98 21.98 -16.47 -5.40
C ILE A 98 21.99 -17.17 -6.75
N LYS A 99 22.05 -18.51 -6.73
CA LYS A 99 22.14 -19.33 -7.95
C LYS A 99 20.83 -20.00 -8.37
N SER A 100 19.76 -19.86 -7.57
CA SER A 100 18.49 -20.55 -7.81
C SER A 100 17.28 -19.62 -7.71
N ARG A 101 16.23 -19.96 -8.46
CA ARG A 101 14.93 -19.26 -8.43
C ARG A 101 14.28 -19.31 -7.05
N ALA A 102 14.41 -20.43 -6.34
CA ALA A 102 13.94 -20.58 -4.97
C ALA A 102 14.74 -19.68 -4.02
N GLY A 103 16.06 -19.57 -4.20
CA GLY A 103 16.92 -18.70 -3.41
C GLY A 103 16.59 -17.22 -3.56
N SER A 104 16.22 -16.76 -4.77
CA SER A 104 15.80 -15.36 -4.95
C SER A 104 14.49 -15.06 -4.24
N GLN A 105 13.53 -15.99 -4.26
CA GLN A 105 12.24 -15.83 -3.58
C GLN A 105 12.40 -15.85 -2.06
N PHE A 106 13.25 -16.74 -1.55
CA PHE A 106 13.54 -16.82 -0.13
C PHE A 106 14.30 -15.58 0.39
N ALA A 107 15.22 -15.03 -0.41
CA ALA A 107 15.88 -13.77 -0.08
C ALA A 107 14.90 -12.59 -0.05
N THR A 108 13.98 -12.51 -1.02
CA THR A 108 12.90 -11.51 -1.01
C THR A 108 12.02 -11.67 0.23
N PHE A 109 11.68 -12.91 0.58
CA PHE A 109 10.85 -13.22 1.73
C PHE A 109 11.50 -12.78 3.06
N ILE A 110 12.79 -13.11 3.26
CA ILE A 110 13.54 -12.68 4.45
C ILE A 110 13.64 -11.15 4.51
N LEU A 111 13.91 -10.50 3.37
CA LEU A 111 14.01 -9.04 3.31
C LEU A 111 12.66 -8.38 3.63
N GLY A 112 11.55 -8.98 3.17
CA GLY A 112 10.18 -8.60 3.53
C GLY A 112 9.98 -8.64 5.04
N ILE A 113 10.23 -9.78 5.68
CA ILE A 113 10.09 -9.94 7.14
C ILE A 113 10.96 -8.94 7.91
N LEU A 114 12.20 -8.69 7.48
CA LEU A 114 13.10 -7.75 8.15
C LEU A 114 12.62 -6.29 8.06
N ILE A 115 11.87 -5.94 7.00
CA ILE A 115 11.44 -4.58 6.69
C ILE A 115 9.94 -4.36 7.01
N PHE A 116 9.21 -5.42 7.38
CA PHE A 116 7.75 -5.44 7.64
C PHE A 116 7.26 -4.55 8.80
N ILE A 117 8.14 -3.78 9.45
CA ILE A 117 7.73 -2.80 10.46
C ILE A 117 6.75 -1.76 9.88
N ASP A 118 6.80 -1.49 8.58
CA ASP A 118 5.92 -0.55 7.88
C ASP A 118 5.52 -1.11 6.50
N ASP A 119 4.21 -1.21 6.25
CA ASP A 119 3.61 -1.86 5.07
C ASP A 119 3.89 -1.07 3.78
N TYR A 120 3.86 0.27 3.86
CA TYR A 120 4.22 1.15 2.76
C TYR A 120 5.72 1.09 2.45
N PHE A 121 6.57 1.07 3.47
CA PHE A 121 8.03 0.98 3.34
C PHE A 121 8.46 -0.36 2.75
N ASN A 122 7.89 -1.46 3.24
CA ASN A 122 8.18 -2.81 2.76
C ASN A 122 7.92 -2.91 1.25
N CYS A 123 6.74 -2.49 0.79
CA CYS A 123 6.38 -2.47 -0.62
C CYS A 123 7.33 -1.61 -1.47
N LEU A 124 7.66 -0.41 -0.98
CA LEU A 124 8.47 0.55 -1.75
C LEU A 124 9.95 0.12 -1.84
N THR A 125 10.52 -0.38 -0.75
CA THR A 125 11.95 -0.68 -0.65
C THR A 125 12.27 -2.08 -1.14
N VAL A 126 11.58 -3.10 -0.65
CA VAL A 126 11.82 -4.50 -1.07
C VAL A 126 11.48 -4.66 -2.54
N GLY A 127 10.37 -4.08 -2.98
CA GLY A 127 9.97 -4.05 -4.39
C GLY A 127 11.04 -3.45 -5.27
N THR A 128 11.59 -2.30 -4.89
CA THR A 128 12.64 -1.63 -5.66
C THR A 128 13.96 -2.40 -5.70
N VAL A 129 14.43 -2.89 -4.55
CA VAL A 129 15.73 -3.53 -4.40
C VAL A 129 15.73 -4.94 -5.02
N MET A 130 14.63 -5.69 -4.86
CA MET A 130 14.56 -7.08 -5.33
C MET A 130 14.16 -7.22 -6.79
N ARG A 131 13.53 -6.21 -7.40
CA ARG A 131 13.15 -6.23 -8.83
C ARG A 131 14.25 -6.69 -9.79
N PRO A 132 15.48 -6.13 -9.79
CA PRO A 132 16.55 -6.58 -10.69
C PRO A 132 17.01 -8.02 -10.41
N VAL A 133 16.88 -8.50 -9.17
CA VAL A 133 17.24 -9.88 -8.78
C VAL A 133 16.19 -10.86 -9.30
N THR A 134 14.90 -10.55 -9.09
CA THR A 134 13.78 -11.43 -9.47
C THR A 134 13.53 -11.44 -10.98
N ASP A 135 13.76 -10.32 -11.67
CA ASP A 135 13.59 -10.22 -13.12
C ASP A 135 14.54 -11.17 -13.87
N LYS A 136 15.78 -11.37 -13.37
CA LYS A 136 16.72 -12.35 -13.95
C LYS A 136 16.22 -13.78 -13.89
N PHE A 137 15.56 -14.16 -12.79
CA PHE A 137 14.99 -15.50 -12.62
C PHE A 137 13.59 -15.64 -13.24
N LYS A 138 13.17 -14.67 -14.07
CA LYS A 138 11.86 -14.65 -14.74
C LYS A 138 10.72 -14.89 -13.75
N VAL A 139 10.80 -14.24 -12.58
CA VAL A 139 9.69 -14.19 -11.62
C VAL A 139 8.75 -13.08 -12.07
N SER A 140 7.45 -13.35 -12.13
CA SER A 140 6.48 -12.33 -12.54
C SER A 140 6.39 -11.21 -11.50
N ARG A 141 6.15 -9.98 -11.97
CA ARG A 141 5.94 -8.83 -11.08
C ARG A 141 4.78 -9.06 -10.11
N ALA A 142 3.73 -9.76 -10.55
CA ALA A 142 2.62 -10.17 -9.69
C ALA A 142 3.07 -11.12 -8.56
N LYS A 143 3.98 -12.07 -8.84
CA LYS A 143 4.50 -12.98 -7.81
C LYS A 143 5.47 -12.26 -6.86
N LEU A 144 6.27 -11.31 -7.35
CA LEU A 144 7.09 -10.45 -6.49
C LEU A 144 6.21 -9.62 -5.54
N ALA A 145 5.19 -8.94 -6.09
CA ALA A 145 4.24 -8.16 -5.29
C ALA A 145 3.54 -9.04 -4.25
N TYR A 146 3.08 -10.23 -4.62
CA TYR A 146 2.47 -11.18 -3.69
C TYR A 146 3.43 -11.60 -2.56
N ILE A 147 4.70 -11.88 -2.87
CA ILE A 147 5.68 -12.26 -1.85
C ILE A 147 5.90 -11.11 -0.87
N ILE A 148 6.02 -9.87 -1.36
CA ILE A 148 6.23 -8.68 -0.50
C ILE A 148 5.00 -8.41 0.37
N ASP A 149 3.80 -8.55 -0.19
CA ASP A 149 2.53 -8.31 0.51
C ASP A 149 2.17 -9.43 1.51
N SER A 150 2.76 -10.63 1.35
CA SER A 150 2.51 -11.79 2.21
C SER A 150 3.60 -12.02 3.28
N THR A 151 4.56 -11.12 3.42
CA THR A 151 5.67 -11.17 4.39
C THR A 151 5.72 -9.95 5.26
#